data_AF-A0A2N6B8X7-F1
#
_entry.id   AF-A0A2N6B8X7-F1
#
_cell.length_a   1.000
_cell.length_b   1.000
_cell.length_c   1.000
_cell.angle_alpha   90.00
_cell.angle_beta   90.00
_cell.angle_gamma   90.00
#
_symmetry.space_group_name_H-M   'P 1'
#
loop_
_entity.id
_entity.type
_entity.pdbx_description
1 polymer ?
#
loop_
_entity_poly.entity_id
_entity_poly.type
_entity_poly.pdbx_seq_one_letter_code
_entity_poly.pdbx_strand_id
1 'polypeptide(L)'
;MRRTTLLSIAAAGTAGAILALASAGSAVWAGSDAGAAQKPIVVAAADTAKAAPAETSPAKSYDSARWDPIHFKPAIDKATDEDCLACHKEILERTPQEASPAGVKASETLAWYQTLDTYSGDQMTFHQRHLTSPFAKQVMNLSCTFCHQGNDPREESPGPHVAGAEAGAFTLRKMVNPETTCLRCHGQYDYELMGTGPWHEFRADLEDEESPNGCLSCHEELFRTVRHQVTYLNAEAIEEAAKKGSDVCYGCHGGRAWYRISYPYPRHAWPDMDEEIPDWAKDRPTESEARFRKTEAK
;
A
#
# COMPACT_ATOMS: atom_id res chain seq x y z
N MET A 1 -42.53 0.13 48.63
CA MET A 1 -43.82 -0.45 48.14
C MET A 1 -43.55 -0.99 46.75
N ARG A 2 -43.70 -2.25 46.32
CA ARG A 2 -44.08 -3.58 46.85
C ARG A 2 -43.16 -4.57 46.07
N ARG A 3 -42.36 -5.41 46.76
CA ARG A 3 -42.48 -6.88 46.90
C ARG A 3 -42.26 -7.71 45.61
N THR A 4 -41.08 -8.36 45.49
CA THR A 4 -40.80 -9.84 45.54
C THR A 4 -41.23 -10.60 44.26
N THR A 5 -40.44 -11.50 43.65
CA THR A 5 -40.01 -12.81 44.18
C THR A 5 -38.98 -13.48 43.24
N LEU A 6 -37.96 -14.11 43.83
CA LEU A 6 -37.05 -15.11 43.24
C LEU A 6 -37.79 -16.43 42.94
N LEU A 7 -37.41 -17.15 41.89
CA LEU A 7 -37.50 -18.62 41.91
C LEU A 7 -36.38 -19.26 41.10
N SER A 8 -35.42 -19.83 41.81
CA SER A 8 -34.49 -20.84 41.33
C SER A 8 -35.13 -22.21 41.55
N ILE A 9 -35.00 -23.13 40.59
CA ILE A 9 -35.10 -24.58 40.83
C ILE A 9 -33.90 -25.24 40.15
N ALA A 10 -33.20 -26.05 40.94
CA ALA A 10 -32.06 -26.87 40.58
C ALA A 10 -32.41 -28.36 40.63
N ALA A 11 -31.44 -29.19 40.22
CA ALA A 11 -31.30 -30.65 40.32
C ALA A 11 -31.97 -31.45 39.18
N ALA A 12 -31.40 -32.51 38.61
CA ALA A 12 -30.21 -33.35 38.86
C ALA A 12 -29.81 -33.95 37.47
N GLY A 13 -28.57 -34.30 37.12
CA GLY A 13 -27.56 -35.06 37.83
C GLY A 13 -27.57 -36.52 37.31
N THR A 14 -26.66 -36.88 36.40
CA THR A 14 -26.08 -38.23 36.29
C THR A 14 -24.69 -38.18 35.66
N ALA A 15 -23.79 -38.91 36.31
CA ALA A 15 -22.39 -39.07 35.96
C ALA A 15 -22.18 -40.09 34.84
N GLY A 16 -21.17 -39.86 34.01
CA GLY A 16 -20.62 -40.83 33.07
C GLY A 16 -19.17 -40.46 32.76
N ALA A 17 -18.24 -41.22 33.30
CA ALA A 17 -16.80 -41.07 33.08
C ALA A 17 -16.32 -41.87 31.86
N ILE A 18 -15.07 -41.58 31.48
CA ILE A 18 -14.12 -42.39 30.68
C ILE A 18 -14.26 -42.30 29.14
N LEU A 19 -13.34 -41.59 28.47
CA LEU A 19 -12.13 -42.16 27.84
C LEU A 19 -11.34 -41.07 27.10
N ALA A 20 -10.07 -40.91 27.45
CA ALA A 20 -9.09 -40.22 26.63
C ALA A 20 -8.70 -41.13 25.45
N LEU A 21 -8.76 -40.59 24.23
CA LEU A 21 -8.13 -41.16 23.04
C LEU A 21 -7.48 -40.02 22.27
N ALA A 22 -6.17 -39.89 22.46
CA ALA A 22 -5.31 -39.19 21.53
C ALA A 22 -5.36 -39.91 20.17
N SER A 23 -5.63 -39.17 19.10
CA SER A 23 -5.25 -39.58 17.76
C SER A 23 -4.80 -38.36 16.96
N ALA A 24 -3.54 -38.40 16.57
CA ALA A 24 -2.94 -37.55 15.57
C ALA A 24 -3.64 -37.80 14.22
N GLY A 25 -3.81 -36.74 13.43
CA GLY A 25 -4.39 -36.83 12.10
C GLY A 25 -4.28 -35.51 11.37
N SER A 26 -3.09 -35.23 10.84
CA SER A 26 -2.84 -34.19 9.84
C SER A 26 -3.72 -34.45 8.61
N ALA A 27 -4.68 -33.57 8.33
CA ALA A 27 -5.39 -33.59 7.06
C ALA A 27 -4.59 -32.77 6.03
N VAL A 28 -3.73 -33.48 5.31
CA VAL A 28 -3.13 -33.04 4.05
C VAL A 28 -4.24 -32.98 3.01
N TRP A 29 -4.51 -31.79 2.48
CA TRP A 29 -5.30 -31.64 1.25
C TRP A 29 -4.40 -31.99 0.07
N ALA A 30 -4.67 -33.13 -0.57
CA ALA A 30 -4.08 -33.54 -1.83
C ALA A 30 -5.13 -33.42 -2.95
N GLY A 31 -4.76 -32.69 -3.99
CA GLY A 31 -5.14 -33.01 -5.38
C GLY A 31 -6.35 -32.30 -5.97
N SER A 32 -6.07 -31.33 -6.84
CA SER A 32 -6.69 -31.30 -8.18
C SER A 32 -5.74 -30.61 -9.16
N ASP A 33 -4.83 -31.40 -9.71
CA ASP A 33 -4.08 -31.08 -10.93
C ASP A 33 -5.03 -31.23 -12.13
N ALA A 34 -5.26 -30.13 -12.84
CA ALA A 34 -5.70 -30.12 -14.23
C ALA A 34 -4.68 -29.30 -15.03
N GLY A 35 -3.88 -30.01 -15.84
CA GLY A 35 -2.71 -29.48 -16.49
C GLY A 35 -2.99 -28.55 -17.67
N ALA A 36 -2.16 -27.52 -17.78
CA ALA A 36 -1.74 -26.95 -19.05
C ALA A 36 -0.22 -27.09 -19.14
N ALA A 37 0.25 -27.88 -20.11
CA ALA A 37 1.65 -28.21 -20.29
C ALA A 37 2.49 -26.97 -20.65
N GLN A 38 3.31 -26.50 -19.70
CA GLN A 38 4.41 -25.59 -19.99
C GLN A 38 5.63 -26.41 -20.44
N LYS A 39 6.12 -26.12 -21.65
CA LYS A 39 7.34 -26.73 -22.20
C LYS A 39 8.53 -26.42 -21.27
N PRO A 40 9.41 -27.38 -20.97
CA PRO A 40 10.57 -27.13 -20.14
C PRO A 40 11.51 -26.15 -20.85
N ILE A 41 11.85 -25.06 -20.15
CA ILE A 41 12.91 -24.14 -20.55
C ILE A 41 14.22 -24.92 -20.43
N VAL A 42 14.79 -25.29 -21.57
CA VAL A 42 16.13 -25.87 -21.64
C VAL A 42 17.12 -24.73 -21.39
N VAL A 43 17.66 -24.64 -20.18
CA VAL A 43 18.84 -23.82 -19.91
C VAL A 43 20.03 -24.57 -20.52
N ALA A 44 20.47 -24.14 -21.69
CA ALA A 44 21.73 -24.60 -22.25
C ALA A 44 22.84 -24.28 -21.23
N ALA A 45 23.62 -25.31 -20.87
CA ALA A 45 24.83 -25.14 -20.10
C ALA A 45 25.77 -24.23 -20.91
N ALA A 46 25.90 -22.98 -20.47
CA ALA A 46 26.89 -22.07 -21.01
C ALA A 46 28.26 -22.51 -20.49
N ASP A 47 29.18 -22.74 -21.44
CA ASP A 47 30.59 -23.00 -21.22
C ASP A 47 31.19 -22.12 -20.12
N THR A 48 31.91 -22.74 -19.20
CA THR A 48 32.76 -22.08 -18.21
C THR A 48 33.96 -21.44 -18.90
N ALA A 49 33.74 -20.37 -19.65
CA ALA A 49 34.77 -19.40 -20.00
C ALA A 49 34.72 -18.31 -18.92
N LYS A 50 35.75 -18.29 -18.09
CA LYS A 50 36.00 -17.29 -17.05
C LYS A 50 35.91 -15.88 -17.65
N ALA A 51 34.74 -15.26 -17.54
CA ALA A 51 34.59 -13.84 -17.82
C ALA A 51 35.50 -13.09 -16.84
N ALA A 52 36.42 -12.32 -17.39
CA ALA A 52 37.18 -11.36 -16.62
C ALA A 52 36.19 -10.45 -15.86
N PRO A 53 36.47 -10.09 -14.60
CA PRO A 53 35.60 -9.18 -13.87
C PRO A 53 35.45 -7.90 -14.69
N ALA A 54 34.22 -7.53 -15.01
CA ALA A 54 33.89 -6.19 -15.48
C ALA A 54 34.56 -5.21 -14.51
N GLU A 55 35.32 -4.26 -15.04
CA GLU A 55 35.98 -3.25 -14.23
C GLU A 55 34.93 -2.57 -13.35
N THR A 56 34.98 -2.88 -12.06
CA THR A 56 34.24 -2.14 -11.06
C THR A 56 34.83 -0.74 -11.09
N SER A 57 34.09 0.21 -11.65
CA SER A 57 34.34 1.63 -11.45
C SER A 57 34.72 1.83 -9.98
N PRO A 58 35.83 2.54 -9.66
CA PRO A 58 36.29 2.68 -8.29
C PRO A 58 35.11 3.16 -7.44
N ALA A 59 34.85 2.45 -6.33
CA ALA A 59 33.72 2.75 -5.46
C ALA A 59 33.74 4.25 -5.13
N LYS A 60 32.73 4.97 -5.62
CA LYS A 60 32.59 6.40 -5.37
C LYS A 60 32.60 6.62 -3.86
N SER A 61 33.37 7.60 -3.37
CA SER A 61 33.26 8.02 -1.98
C SER A 61 31.83 8.50 -1.73
N TYR A 62 31.33 8.36 -0.50
CA TYR A 62 29.99 8.85 -0.14
C TYR A 62 29.75 10.29 -0.60
N ASP A 63 30.75 11.15 -0.41
CA ASP A 63 30.66 12.55 -0.83
C ASP A 63 30.59 12.72 -2.34
N SER A 64 31.24 11.87 -3.14
CA SER A 64 31.10 11.94 -4.60
C SER A 64 29.77 11.34 -5.08
N ALA A 65 29.29 10.29 -4.42
CA ALA A 65 28.03 9.61 -4.76
C ALA A 65 26.81 10.50 -4.51
N ARG A 66 26.78 11.26 -3.40
CA ARG A 66 25.65 12.17 -3.11
C ARG A 66 25.45 13.28 -4.15
N TRP A 67 26.49 13.60 -4.92
CA TRP A 67 26.44 14.60 -5.99
C TRP A 67 26.34 13.98 -7.39
N ASP A 68 26.10 12.67 -7.48
CA ASP A 68 25.90 12.02 -8.76
C ASP A 68 24.68 12.62 -9.49
N PRO A 69 24.79 12.96 -10.79
CA PRO A 69 23.71 13.54 -11.57
C PRO A 69 22.37 12.79 -11.47
N ILE A 70 22.37 11.49 -11.20
CA ILE A 70 21.14 10.69 -11.06
C ILE A 70 20.20 11.20 -9.93
N HIS A 71 20.73 11.89 -8.92
CA HIS A 71 19.92 12.41 -7.81
C HIS A 71 19.19 13.72 -8.14
N PHE A 72 19.40 14.29 -9.33
CA PHE A 72 18.91 15.61 -9.69
C PHE A 72 18.00 15.55 -10.92
N LYS A 73 17.06 16.48 -11.01
CA LYS A 73 16.27 16.69 -12.23
C LYS A 73 17.17 17.25 -13.34
N PRO A 74 16.98 16.83 -14.61
CA PRO A 74 15.93 15.93 -15.09
C PRO A 74 16.30 14.44 -15.07
N ALA A 75 17.51 14.07 -14.62
CA ALA A 75 18.00 12.69 -14.69
C ALA A 75 17.19 11.75 -13.80
N ILE A 76 16.87 12.15 -12.57
CA ILE A 76 16.09 11.32 -11.64
C ILE A 76 14.69 11.00 -12.18
N ASP A 77 14.08 11.90 -12.94
CA ASP A 77 12.73 11.69 -13.51
C ASP A 77 12.70 10.56 -14.56
N LYS A 78 13.88 10.15 -15.06
CA LYS A 78 14.04 9.08 -16.04
C LYS A 78 14.72 7.84 -15.45
N ALA A 79 15.14 7.89 -14.19
CA ALA A 79 15.81 6.78 -13.55
C ALA A 79 14.84 5.59 -13.38
N THR A 80 15.34 4.40 -13.66
CA THR A 80 14.65 3.14 -13.41
C THR A 80 14.91 2.65 -11.99
N ASP A 81 14.10 1.71 -11.51
CA ASP A 81 14.36 1.05 -10.23
C ASP A 81 15.72 0.33 -10.25
N GLU A 82 16.10 -0.25 -11.40
CA GLU A 82 17.41 -0.86 -11.59
C GLU A 82 18.56 0.13 -11.41
N ASP A 83 18.44 1.35 -11.95
CA ASP A 83 19.46 2.40 -11.79
C ASP A 83 19.61 2.80 -10.32
N CYS A 84 18.50 2.94 -9.58
CA CYS A 84 18.52 3.27 -8.17
C CYS A 84 19.09 2.12 -7.31
N LEU A 85 18.63 0.90 -7.56
CA LEU A 85 18.99 -0.28 -6.77
C LEU A 85 20.42 -0.77 -7.05
N ALA A 86 21.07 -0.30 -8.11
CA ALA A 86 22.50 -0.55 -8.34
C ALA A 86 23.38 -0.02 -7.18
N CYS A 87 22.95 1.03 -6.49
CA CYS A 87 23.64 1.58 -5.32
C CYS A 87 22.86 1.43 -4.01
N HIS A 88 21.52 1.32 -4.07
CA HIS A 88 20.63 1.30 -2.90
C HIS A 88 20.01 -0.05 -2.59
N LYS A 89 20.62 -1.15 -3.02
CA LYS A 89 20.08 -2.51 -2.84
C LYS A 89 19.75 -2.85 -1.38
N GLU A 90 20.47 -2.26 -0.43
CA GLU A 90 20.31 -2.48 1.00
C GLU A 90 18.89 -2.21 1.51
N ILE A 91 18.15 -1.32 0.84
CA ILE A 91 16.78 -0.97 1.24
C ILE A 91 15.80 -2.12 1.06
N LEU A 92 16.11 -3.07 0.17
CA LEU A 92 15.31 -4.28 -0.06
C LEU A 92 15.87 -5.51 0.69
N GLU A 93 17.17 -5.54 0.95
CA GLU A 93 17.82 -6.68 1.61
C GLU A 93 17.71 -6.63 3.13
N ARG A 94 17.67 -5.42 3.72
CA ARG A 94 17.56 -5.28 5.17
C ARG A 94 16.18 -5.71 5.65
N THR A 95 16.14 -6.66 6.58
CA THR A 95 14.93 -7.11 7.27
C THR A 95 14.88 -6.60 8.72
N PRO A 96 13.70 -6.55 9.34
CA PRO A 96 13.58 -6.37 10.79
C PRO A 96 14.35 -7.46 11.54
N GLN A 97 14.90 -7.12 12.71
CA GLN A 97 15.54 -8.11 13.58
C GLN A 97 14.50 -9.12 14.08
N GLU A 98 14.90 -10.37 14.28
CA GLU A 98 14.02 -11.42 14.83
C GLU A 98 13.47 -11.06 16.21
N ALA A 99 14.26 -10.33 17.01
CA ALA A 99 13.82 -9.76 18.27
C ALA A 99 14.43 -8.36 18.46
N SER A 100 13.71 -7.50 19.18
CA SER A 100 14.24 -6.22 19.64
C SER A 100 15.37 -6.41 20.66
N PRO A 101 16.18 -5.38 20.95
CA PRO A 101 17.16 -5.42 22.03
C PRO A 101 16.57 -5.75 23.42
N ALA A 102 15.27 -5.55 23.61
CA ALA A 102 14.54 -5.90 24.83
C ALA A 102 13.98 -7.35 24.83
N GLY A 103 14.25 -8.14 23.79
CA GLY A 103 13.83 -9.54 23.68
C GLY A 103 12.42 -9.76 23.12
N VAL A 104 11.69 -8.70 22.75
CA VAL A 104 10.37 -8.82 22.11
C VAL A 104 10.55 -9.35 20.69
N LYS A 105 9.92 -10.49 20.37
CA LYS A 105 10.02 -11.12 19.05
C LYS A 105 9.19 -10.38 18.01
N ALA A 106 9.74 -10.24 16.80
CA ALA A 106 9.05 -9.64 15.66
C ALA A 106 7.79 -10.44 15.26
N SER A 107 7.84 -11.77 15.36
CA SER A 107 6.71 -12.67 15.06
C SER A 107 5.55 -12.58 16.07
N GLU A 108 5.81 -12.05 17.26
CA GLU A 108 4.83 -11.90 18.35
C GLU A 108 4.37 -10.44 18.48
N THR A 109 4.79 -9.57 17.55
CA THR A 109 4.45 -8.15 17.56
C THR A 109 3.68 -7.80 16.30
N LEU A 110 2.54 -7.12 16.47
CA LEU A 110 1.85 -6.43 15.40
C LEU A 110 2.09 -4.93 15.56
N ALA A 111 2.48 -4.28 14.47
CA ALA A 111 2.43 -2.83 14.45
C ALA A 111 0.96 -2.38 14.53
N TRP A 112 0.69 -1.27 15.21
CA TRP A 112 -0.69 -0.77 15.41
C TRP A 112 -1.48 -0.58 14.10
N TYR A 113 -0.80 -0.42 12.97
CA TYR A 113 -1.43 -0.28 11.65
C TYR A 113 -1.67 -1.63 10.94
N GLN A 114 -1.15 -2.77 11.41
CA GLN A 114 -1.33 -4.08 10.78
C GLN A 114 -2.61 -4.80 11.25
N THR A 115 -3.70 -4.06 11.38
CA THR A 115 -4.99 -4.60 11.85
C THR A 115 -5.93 -5.00 10.72
N LEU A 116 -5.58 -4.71 9.46
CA LEU A 116 -6.36 -5.08 8.27
C LEU A 116 -5.71 -6.26 7.55
N ASP A 117 -6.52 -7.07 6.90
CA ASP A 117 -6.07 -8.29 6.20
C ASP A 117 -5.05 -8.00 5.09
N THR A 118 -5.13 -6.79 4.51
CA THR A 118 -4.21 -6.27 3.51
C THR A 118 -2.75 -6.18 3.99
N TYR A 119 -2.48 -6.31 5.29
CA TYR A 119 -1.13 -6.23 5.89
C TYR A 119 -0.69 -7.50 6.62
N SER A 120 -1.38 -8.61 6.33
CA SER A 120 -0.98 -9.93 6.78
C SER A 120 0.47 -10.28 6.39
N GLY A 121 1.05 -11.23 7.13
CA GLY A 121 2.42 -11.70 6.97
C GLY A 121 3.43 -11.02 7.90
N ASP A 122 4.70 -11.34 7.67
CA ASP A 122 5.79 -10.94 8.55
C ASP A 122 5.99 -9.42 8.61
N GLN A 123 6.72 -8.97 9.65
CA GLN A 123 7.23 -7.60 9.71
C GLN A 123 8.16 -7.35 8.52
N MET A 124 7.95 -6.23 7.84
CA MET A 124 8.74 -5.82 6.68
C MET A 124 9.25 -4.40 6.91
N THR A 125 10.40 -4.05 6.34
CA THR A 125 10.83 -2.65 6.32
C THR A 125 9.89 -1.81 5.44
N PHE A 126 10.00 -0.48 5.55
CA PHE A 126 9.17 0.44 4.78
C PHE A 126 9.21 0.15 3.28
N HIS A 127 10.41 0.04 2.68
CA HIS A 127 10.54 -0.22 1.24
C HIS A 127 10.04 -1.60 0.86
N GLN A 128 10.38 -2.64 1.63
CA GLN A 128 9.87 -3.99 1.40
C GLN A 128 8.33 -4.03 1.42
N ARG A 129 7.69 -3.35 2.37
CA ARG A 129 6.22 -3.32 2.45
C ARG A 129 5.60 -2.72 1.19
N HIS A 130 6.20 -1.70 0.60
CA HIS A 130 5.66 -0.95 -0.53
C HIS A 130 6.09 -1.48 -1.91
N LEU A 131 7.19 -2.23 -2.00
CA LEU A 131 7.75 -2.72 -3.27
C LEU A 131 7.70 -4.25 -3.39
N THR A 132 7.86 -4.98 -2.29
CA THR A 132 8.08 -6.42 -2.34
C THR A 132 7.01 -7.26 -1.67
N SER A 133 6.15 -6.68 -0.83
CA SER A 133 5.07 -7.41 -0.19
C SER A 133 4.09 -7.99 -1.24
N PRO A 134 3.46 -9.15 -0.98
CA PRO A 134 2.54 -9.76 -1.93
C PRO A 134 1.40 -8.81 -2.32
N PHE A 135 0.80 -8.13 -1.34
CA PHE A 135 -0.28 -7.18 -1.59
C PHE A 135 0.22 -5.95 -2.36
N ALA A 136 1.40 -5.41 -2.05
CA ALA A 136 1.98 -4.31 -2.82
C ALA A 136 2.16 -4.66 -4.29
N LYS A 137 2.75 -5.83 -4.59
CA LYS A 137 2.93 -6.29 -5.97
C LYS A 137 1.61 -6.53 -6.70
N GLN A 138 0.55 -6.85 -5.97
CA GLN A 138 -0.78 -7.04 -6.53
C GLN A 138 -1.39 -5.69 -6.92
N VAL A 139 -1.50 -4.74 -5.99
CA VAL A 139 -2.32 -3.53 -6.18
C VAL A 139 -1.55 -2.28 -6.56
N MET A 140 -0.25 -2.24 -6.28
CA MET A 140 0.60 -1.08 -6.54
C MET A 140 1.60 -1.35 -7.66
N ASN A 141 2.01 -0.27 -8.33
CA ASN A 141 3.09 -0.25 -9.31
C ASN A 141 4.06 0.89 -8.97
N LEU A 142 4.50 0.93 -7.71
CA LEU A 142 5.40 1.99 -7.24
C LEU A 142 6.81 1.77 -7.77
N SER A 143 7.42 2.85 -8.22
CA SER A 143 8.86 2.95 -8.50
C SER A 143 9.56 3.81 -7.44
N CYS A 144 10.88 3.76 -7.42
CA CYS A 144 11.73 4.63 -6.61
C CYS A 144 11.40 6.11 -6.87
N THR A 145 11.16 6.46 -8.14
CA THR A 145 10.88 7.83 -8.62
C THR A 145 9.47 8.33 -8.31
N PHE A 146 8.54 7.44 -7.91
CA PHE A 146 7.26 7.86 -7.36
C PHE A 146 7.47 8.68 -6.08
N CYS A 147 8.33 8.19 -5.18
CA CYS A 147 8.63 8.85 -3.91
C CYS A 147 9.78 9.86 -4.05
N HIS A 148 10.88 9.46 -4.68
CA HIS A 148 12.11 10.24 -4.76
C HIS A 148 12.18 11.04 -6.06
N GLN A 149 12.04 12.36 -5.95
CA GLN A 149 12.03 13.27 -7.10
C GLN A 149 13.31 14.10 -7.23
N GLY A 150 14.27 13.83 -6.35
CA GLY A 150 15.53 14.53 -6.29
C GLY A 150 15.35 15.94 -5.74
N ASN A 151 16.44 16.50 -5.28
CA ASN A 151 16.56 17.89 -4.88
C ASN A 151 18.03 18.25 -4.83
N ASP A 152 18.36 19.54 -4.87
CA ASP A 152 19.73 19.97 -4.64
C ASP A 152 20.04 19.90 -3.12
N PRO A 153 21.02 19.09 -2.66
CA PRO A 153 21.44 19.10 -1.26
C PRO A 153 21.96 20.46 -0.77
N ARG A 154 22.24 21.43 -1.66
CA ARG A 154 22.54 22.83 -1.30
C ARG A 154 21.31 23.64 -0.93
N GLU A 155 20.12 23.19 -1.36
CA GLU A 155 18.88 23.89 -1.06
C GLU A 155 18.39 23.42 0.32
N GLU A 156 18.67 24.24 1.32
CA GLU A 156 18.32 23.99 2.72
C GLU A 156 16.92 24.51 3.07
N SER A 157 16.18 25.09 2.11
CA SER A 157 14.83 25.66 2.31
C SER A 157 13.86 25.24 1.18
N PRO A 158 12.63 24.80 1.49
CA PRO A 158 11.57 24.59 0.49
C PRO A 158 11.13 25.86 -0.22
N GLY A 159 11.47 27.02 0.33
CA GLY A 159 11.21 28.34 -0.23
C GLY A 159 12.46 28.87 -0.90
N PRO A 160 12.47 29.04 -2.22
CA PRO A 160 13.64 29.55 -2.90
C PRO A 160 13.88 31.01 -2.56
N HIS A 161 15.10 31.33 -2.13
CA HIS A 161 15.57 32.71 -2.04
C HIS A 161 16.08 33.26 -3.40
N VAL A 162 16.11 32.41 -4.42
CA VAL A 162 16.57 32.70 -5.78
C VAL A 162 15.39 32.80 -6.73
N ALA A 163 15.32 33.87 -7.52
CA ALA A 163 14.28 34.07 -8.52
C ALA A 163 14.27 32.93 -9.55
N GLY A 164 13.10 32.30 -9.76
CA GLY A 164 12.89 31.25 -10.77
C GLY A 164 12.93 29.80 -10.25
N ALA A 165 13.20 29.56 -8.97
CA ALA A 165 13.00 28.24 -8.38
C ALA A 165 11.54 28.05 -7.92
N GLU A 166 11.06 26.81 -7.98
CA GLU A 166 9.69 26.45 -7.57
C GLU A 166 9.58 26.30 -6.05
N ALA A 167 8.72 27.10 -5.43
CA ALA A 167 8.40 26.95 -4.01
C ALA A 167 7.71 25.60 -3.75
N GLY A 168 8.17 24.85 -2.74
CA GLY A 168 7.56 23.58 -2.33
C GLY A 168 7.95 22.36 -3.17
N ALA A 169 8.95 22.46 -4.04
CA ALA A 169 9.43 21.34 -4.86
C ALA A 169 9.97 20.15 -4.03
N PHE A 170 10.35 20.37 -2.76
CA PHE A 170 10.72 19.33 -1.81
C PHE A 170 10.45 19.79 -0.36
N THR A 171 10.46 18.86 0.61
CA THR A 171 10.33 19.20 2.04
C THR A 171 11.64 18.95 2.79
N LEU A 172 11.87 19.69 3.88
CA LEU A 172 13.10 19.64 4.72
C LEU A 172 13.46 18.26 5.28
N ARG A 173 12.60 17.25 5.13
CA ARG A 173 12.81 15.92 5.67
C ARG A 173 12.85 14.90 4.53
N LYS A 174 14.07 14.47 4.18
CA LYS A 174 14.39 13.25 3.41
C LYS A 174 14.07 13.26 1.90
N MET A 175 14.16 14.41 1.23
CA MET A 175 14.10 14.50 -0.25
C MET A 175 12.79 13.95 -0.87
N VAL A 176 11.73 13.80 -0.06
CA VAL A 176 10.41 13.32 -0.46
C VAL A 176 9.40 14.39 -0.01
N ASN A 177 8.39 14.68 -0.82
CA ASN A 177 7.25 15.50 -0.40
C ASN A 177 6.11 14.60 0.07
N PRO A 178 5.89 14.44 1.39
CA PRO A 178 4.92 13.49 1.89
C PRO A 178 3.47 13.89 1.57
N GLU A 179 3.19 15.16 1.29
CA GLU A 179 1.84 15.61 0.94
C GLU A 179 1.41 15.11 -0.44
N THR A 180 2.36 14.90 -1.36
CA THR A 180 2.05 14.44 -2.73
C THR A 180 2.37 12.96 -2.97
N THR A 181 3.14 12.33 -2.06
CA THR A 181 3.52 10.91 -2.14
C THR A 181 2.79 10.07 -1.10
N CYS A 182 3.00 10.31 0.20
CA CYS A 182 2.49 9.48 1.29
C CYS A 182 1.01 9.74 1.58
N LEU A 183 0.63 11.02 1.67
CA LEU A 183 -0.72 11.44 2.05
C LEU A 183 -1.77 10.88 1.09
N ARG A 184 -1.41 10.66 -0.17
CA ARG A 184 -2.27 10.02 -1.16
C ARG A 184 -2.84 8.68 -0.64
N CYS A 185 -1.98 7.79 -0.16
CA CYS A 185 -2.39 6.46 0.31
C CYS A 185 -2.63 6.39 1.84
N HIS A 186 -2.16 7.39 2.59
CA HIS A 186 -2.20 7.44 4.06
C HIS A 186 -3.00 8.62 4.61
N GLY A 187 -3.85 9.21 3.78
CA GLY A 187 -4.79 10.25 4.19
C GLY A 187 -5.94 9.67 5.02
N GLN A 188 -6.63 10.54 5.73
CA GLN A 188 -7.80 10.16 6.52
C GLN A 188 -8.99 9.77 5.62
N TYR A 189 -9.84 8.87 6.12
CA TYR A 189 -11.13 8.55 5.50
C TYR A 189 -12.06 9.76 5.62
N ASP A 190 -12.46 10.33 4.48
CA ASP A 190 -13.18 11.60 4.39
C ASP A 190 -14.71 11.41 4.50
N TYR A 191 -15.16 10.79 5.59
CA TYR A 191 -16.56 10.39 5.76
C TYR A 191 -17.54 11.56 5.73
N GLU A 192 -17.13 12.74 6.22
CA GLU A 192 -17.96 13.94 6.23
C GLU A 192 -18.30 14.38 4.80
N LEU A 193 -17.32 14.36 3.89
CA LEU A 193 -17.53 14.69 2.48
C LEU A 193 -18.39 13.66 1.77
N MET A 194 -18.27 12.39 2.14
CA MET A 194 -19.11 11.31 1.61
C MET A 194 -20.52 11.29 2.23
N GLY A 195 -20.78 12.09 3.26
CA GLY A 195 -22.06 12.08 3.98
C GLY A 195 -22.30 10.77 4.74
N THR A 196 -21.24 10.06 5.14
CA THR A 196 -21.31 8.79 5.87
C THR A 196 -20.88 8.95 7.33
N GLY A 197 -20.94 7.86 8.10
CA GLY A 197 -20.25 7.77 9.41
C GLY A 197 -18.79 7.32 9.28
N PRO A 198 -18.03 7.31 10.39
CA PRO A 198 -16.72 6.67 10.45
C PRO A 198 -16.79 5.22 9.92
N TRP A 199 -15.84 4.80 9.09
CA TRP A 199 -15.92 3.51 8.39
C TRP A 199 -16.16 2.30 9.31
N HIS A 200 -15.51 2.26 10.47
CA HIS A 200 -15.64 1.17 11.44
C HIS A 200 -17.04 1.05 12.05
N GLU A 201 -17.83 2.13 12.04
CA GLU A 201 -19.22 2.14 12.48
C GLU A 201 -20.15 1.86 11.29
N PHE A 202 -19.89 2.49 10.15
CA PHE A 202 -20.76 2.48 8.99
C PHE A 202 -20.69 1.20 8.15
N ARG A 203 -19.54 0.48 8.16
CA ARG A 203 -19.35 -0.73 7.34
C ARG A 203 -20.39 -1.82 7.64
N ALA A 204 -20.85 -1.92 8.88
CA ALA A 204 -21.80 -2.95 9.30
C ALA A 204 -23.19 -2.79 8.66
N ASP A 205 -23.53 -1.58 8.21
CA ASP A 205 -24.81 -1.31 7.54
C ASP A 205 -24.75 -1.60 6.03
N LEU A 206 -23.55 -1.78 5.47
CA LEU A 206 -23.32 -1.95 4.03
C LEU A 206 -22.74 -3.30 3.65
N GLU A 207 -22.18 -4.03 4.62
CA GLU A 207 -21.53 -5.33 4.38
C GLU A 207 -22.38 -6.49 4.84
N ASP A 208 -22.59 -7.43 3.94
CA ASP A 208 -23.13 -8.76 4.22
C ASP A 208 -22.37 -9.82 3.43
N GLU A 209 -22.80 -11.08 3.51
CA GLU A 209 -22.13 -12.19 2.82
C GLU A 209 -22.18 -12.07 1.28
N GLU A 210 -23.19 -11.39 0.74
CA GLU A 210 -23.38 -11.19 -0.70
C GLU A 210 -22.66 -9.92 -1.19
N SER A 211 -22.54 -8.92 -0.31
CA SER A 211 -21.89 -7.63 -0.53
C SER A 211 -20.73 -7.43 0.45
N PRO A 212 -19.62 -8.18 0.32
CA PRO A 212 -18.53 -8.15 1.29
C PRO A 212 -17.76 -6.82 1.30
N ASN A 213 -17.95 -5.97 0.30
CA ASN A 213 -17.33 -4.65 0.22
C ASN A 213 -18.40 -3.55 0.13
N GLY A 214 -18.72 -2.97 1.29
CA GLY A 214 -19.68 -1.89 1.38
C GLY A 214 -19.28 -0.63 0.59
N CYS A 215 -18.00 -0.41 0.30
CA CYS A 215 -17.56 0.74 -0.50
C CYS A 215 -18.12 0.68 -1.94
N LEU A 216 -18.35 -0.54 -2.46
CA LEU A 216 -18.86 -0.74 -3.82
C LEU A 216 -20.34 -0.38 -3.97
N SER A 217 -21.12 -0.34 -2.88
CA SER A 217 -22.52 0.12 -2.90
C SER A 217 -22.70 1.50 -3.53
N CYS A 218 -21.70 2.37 -3.40
CA CYS A 218 -21.67 3.69 -4.03
C CYS A 218 -20.65 3.77 -5.18
N HIS A 219 -19.49 3.13 -5.03
CA HIS A 219 -18.40 3.32 -5.99
C HIS A 219 -18.51 2.43 -7.23
N GLU A 220 -19.29 1.36 -7.23
CA GLU A 220 -19.42 0.51 -8.42
C GLU A 220 -20.25 1.19 -9.52
N GLU A 221 -21.38 1.78 -9.15
CA GLU A 221 -22.38 2.26 -10.12
C GLU A 221 -22.72 3.75 -10.00
N LEU A 222 -22.66 4.35 -8.80
CA LEU A 222 -23.17 5.71 -8.58
C LEU A 222 -22.11 6.79 -8.83
N PHE A 223 -20.94 6.65 -8.20
CA PHE A 223 -19.92 7.70 -8.21
C PHE A 223 -18.53 7.13 -8.40
N ARG A 224 -17.73 7.81 -9.25
CA ARG A 224 -16.33 7.44 -9.48
C ARG A 224 -16.21 5.99 -9.93
N THR A 225 -16.95 5.63 -10.97
CA THR A 225 -17.04 4.26 -11.52
C THR A 225 -15.78 3.81 -12.25
N VAL A 226 -14.97 4.76 -12.73
CA VAL A 226 -13.64 4.52 -13.31
C VAL A 226 -12.58 5.04 -12.33
N ARG A 227 -11.91 4.13 -11.63
CA ARG A 227 -10.95 4.45 -10.57
C ARG A 227 -9.51 4.08 -10.93
N HIS A 228 -8.58 4.60 -10.14
CA HIS A 228 -7.18 4.17 -10.12
C HIS A 228 -6.46 4.25 -11.48
N GLN A 229 -6.90 5.13 -12.39
CA GLN A 229 -6.30 5.31 -13.74
C GLN A 229 -5.02 6.14 -13.69
N VAL A 230 -4.03 5.61 -12.98
CA VAL A 230 -2.71 6.19 -12.80
C VAL A 230 -1.63 5.14 -13.03
N THR A 231 -0.41 5.58 -13.34
CA THR A 231 0.70 4.66 -13.67
C THR A 231 1.25 3.90 -12.45
N TYR A 232 1.07 4.42 -11.25
CA TYR A 232 1.63 3.87 -10.01
C TYR A 232 0.68 2.88 -9.28
N LEU A 233 -0.46 2.54 -9.87
CA LEU A 233 -1.44 1.59 -9.33
C LEU A 233 -1.89 0.59 -10.41
N ASN A 234 -2.17 -0.64 -9.98
CA ASN A 234 -2.73 -1.68 -10.84
C ASN A 234 -4.26 -1.64 -10.75
N ALA A 235 -4.90 -0.78 -11.55
CA ALA A 235 -6.36 -0.56 -11.49
C ALA A 235 -7.17 -1.87 -11.53
N GLU A 236 -6.93 -2.72 -12.53
CA GLU A 236 -7.67 -3.98 -12.69
C GLU A 236 -7.50 -4.91 -11.48
N ALA A 237 -6.27 -5.05 -10.97
CA ALA A 237 -5.99 -5.89 -9.81
C ALA A 237 -6.65 -5.35 -8.53
N ILE A 238 -6.77 -4.02 -8.40
CA ILE A 238 -7.51 -3.38 -7.30
C ILE A 238 -9.00 -3.70 -7.41
N GLU A 239 -9.61 -3.54 -8.59
CA GLU A 239 -11.04 -3.82 -8.77
C GLU A 239 -11.38 -5.30 -8.53
N GLU A 240 -10.51 -6.23 -8.96
CA GLU A 240 -10.68 -7.65 -8.65
C GLU A 240 -10.47 -7.97 -7.16
N ALA A 241 -9.53 -7.29 -6.49
CA ALA A 241 -9.32 -7.46 -5.06
C ALA A 241 -10.50 -6.90 -4.25
N ALA A 242 -11.06 -5.77 -4.67
CA ALA A 242 -12.15 -5.07 -3.99
C ALA A 242 -13.40 -5.93 -3.84
N LYS A 243 -13.66 -6.85 -4.77
CA LYS A 243 -14.78 -7.81 -4.67
C LYS A 243 -14.72 -8.72 -3.44
N LYS A 244 -13.55 -8.85 -2.81
CA LYS A 244 -13.33 -9.76 -1.68
C LYS A 244 -13.57 -9.12 -0.32
N GLY A 245 -13.62 -7.79 -0.25
CA GLY A 245 -13.83 -7.08 1.01
C GLY A 245 -13.40 -5.62 0.99
N SER A 246 -14.00 -4.81 1.85
CA SER A 246 -13.72 -3.37 1.94
C SER A 246 -12.34 -3.01 2.45
N ASP A 247 -11.66 -3.93 3.14
CA ASP A 247 -10.29 -3.72 3.63
C ASP A 247 -9.31 -3.34 2.50
N VAL A 248 -9.61 -3.72 1.25
CA VAL A 248 -8.88 -3.27 0.05
C VAL A 248 -9.04 -1.76 -0.15
N CYS A 249 -10.27 -1.25 -0.10
CA CYS A 249 -10.59 0.16 -0.28
C CYS A 249 -10.18 0.96 0.96
N TYR A 250 -10.68 0.59 2.14
CA TYR A 250 -10.41 1.26 3.40
C TYR A 250 -8.92 1.24 3.74
N GLY A 251 -8.20 0.15 3.44
CA GLY A 251 -6.75 0.07 3.66
C GLY A 251 -5.97 1.19 2.97
N CYS A 252 -6.41 1.65 1.79
CA CYS A 252 -5.79 2.75 1.05
C CYS A 252 -6.47 4.11 1.28
N HIS A 253 -7.73 4.13 1.71
CA HIS A 253 -8.54 5.35 1.86
C HIS A 253 -8.87 5.72 3.32
N GLY A 254 -8.05 5.31 4.28
CA GLY A 254 -8.09 5.86 5.65
C GLY A 254 -7.95 4.87 6.79
N GLY A 255 -7.97 3.57 6.50
CA GLY A 255 -7.58 2.53 7.44
C GLY A 255 -6.12 2.60 7.88
N ARG A 256 -5.34 3.49 7.25
CA ARG A 256 -3.92 3.74 7.51
C ARG A 256 -3.61 5.23 7.51
N ALA A 257 -4.49 6.01 8.14
CA ALA A 257 -4.33 7.44 8.27
C ALA A 257 -3.11 7.78 9.16
N TRP A 258 -1.95 8.00 8.53
CA TRP A 258 -0.78 8.57 9.22
C TRP A 258 -0.90 10.09 9.33
N TYR A 259 -1.70 10.67 8.44
CA TYR A 259 -2.04 12.08 8.43
C TYR A 259 -3.46 12.27 8.94
N ARG A 260 -3.69 13.39 9.65
CA ARG A 260 -5.01 13.79 10.15
C ARG A 260 -5.91 14.43 9.10
N ILE A 261 -5.44 14.50 7.87
CA ILE A 261 -6.13 15.16 6.76
C ILE A 261 -6.34 14.14 5.65
N SER A 262 -7.43 14.30 4.93
CA SER A 262 -7.73 13.54 3.72
C SER A 262 -6.89 14.06 2.56
N TYR A 263 -6.51 13.18 1.63
CA TYR A 263 -5.85 13.64 0.41
C TYR A 263 -6.89 14.22 -0.56
N PRO A 264 -6.68 15.46 -1.09
CA PRO A 264 -7.61 16.08 -2.02
C PRO A 264 -7.44 15.49 -3.43
N TYR A 265 -7.95 14.28 -3.62
CA TYR A 265 -7.90 13.60 -4.92
C TYR A 265 -8.51 14.45 -6.05
N PRO A 266 -7.94 14.40 -7.26
CA PRO A 266 -8.49 15.09 -8.41
C PRO A 266 -9.96 14.72 -8.67
N ARG A 267 -10.77 15.73 -8.98
CA ARG A 267 -12.18 15.61 -9.32
C ARG A 267 -12.34 15.52 -10.84
N HIS A 268 -12.02 14.35 -11.38
CA HIS A 268 -12.31 14.02 -12.78
C HIS A 268 -13.82 14.13 -13.03
N ALA A 269 -14.22 14.55 -14.23
CA ALA A 269 -15.64 14.58 -14.59
C ALA A 269 -16.23 13.15 -14.63
N TRP A 270 -17.48 13.00 -14.21
CA TRP A 270 -18.25 11.75 -14.32
C TRP A 270 -19.62 12.03 -14.96
N PRO A 271 -20.33 10.99 -15.48
CA PRO A 271 -21.66 11.16 -16.06
C PRO A 271 -22.61 11.82 -15.06
N ASP A 272 -23.40 12.78 -15.54
CA ASP A 272 -24.39 13.51 -14.71
C ASP A 272 -23.79 14.25 -13.50
N MET A 273 -22.49 14.59 -13.55
CA MET A 273 -21.84 15.43 -12.56
C MET A 273 -22.47 16.83 -12.55
N ASP A 274 -22.90 17.29 -11.37
CA ASP A 274 -23.41 18.64 -11.18
C ASP A 274 -22.42 19.70 -11.67
N GLU A 275 -22.94 20.69 -12.40
CA GLU A 275 -22.19 21.86 -12.87
C GLU A 275 -21.81 22.78 -11.71
N GLU A 276 -22.60 22.79 -10.63
CA GLU A 276 -22.27 23.52 -9.42
C GLU A 276 -21.10 22.83 -8.69
N ILE A 277 -20.00 23.57 -8.51
CA ILE A 277 -18.81 23.09 -7.80
C ILE A 277 -18.95 23.44 -6.32
N PRO A 278 -19.06 22.45 -5.41
CA PRO A 278 -19.12 22.71 -3.98
C PRO A 278 -17.87 23.42 -3.46
N ASP A 279 -17.99 24.20 -2.39
CA ASP A 279 -16.89 24.98 -1.82
C ASP A 279 -15.62 24.15 -1.54
N TRP A 280 -15.78 22.92 -1.01
CA TRP A 280 -14.66 22.02 -0.73
C TRP A 280 -13.90 21.53 -1.98
N ALA A 281 -14.52 21.63 -3.16
CA ALA A 281 -14.00 21.11 -4.41
C ALA A 281 -13.32 22.19 -5.29
N LYS A 282 -13.48 23.47 -4.96
CA LYS A 282 -13.03 24.59 -5.82
C LYS A 282 -11.53 24.56 -6.14
N ASP A 283 -10.71 24.14 -5.18
CA ASP A 283 -9.25 24.09 -5.33
C ASP A 283 -8.74 22.70 -5.74
N ARG A 284 -9.63 21.73 -6.02
CA ARG A 284 -9.20 20.38 -6.41
C ARG A 284 -8.84 20.33 -7.90
N PRO A 285 -7.71 19.70 -8.27
CA PRO A 285 -7.40 19.46 -9.67
C PRO A 285 -8.50 18.66 -10.36
N THR A 286 -8.74 18.90 -11.65
CA THR A 286 -9.70 18.10 -12.44
C THR A 286 -9.05 16.92 -13.14
N GLU A 287 -7.71 16.82 -13.07
CA GLU A 287 -6.93 15.75 -13.69
C GLU A 287 -5.82 15.28 -12.76
N SER A 288 -5.39 14.03 -12.93
CA SER A 288 -4.19 13.50 -12.27
C SER A 288 -2.94 14.26 -12.74
N GLU A 289 -1.87 14.28 -11.93
CA GLU A 289 -0.57 14.84 -12.34
C GLU A 289 -0.09 14.23 -13.65
N ALA A 290 0.43 15.05 -14.57
CA ALA A 290 0.80 14.63 -15.93
C ALA A 290 1.71 13.38 -15.96
N ARG A 291 2.70 13.32 -15.07
CA ARG A 291 3.64 12.18 -14.94
C ARG A 291 3.01 10.86 -14.52
N PHE A 292 1.81 10.90 -13.96
CA PHE A 292 1.08 9.72 -13.49
C PHE A 292 -0.12 9.37 -14.36
N ARG A 293 -0.42 10.16 -15.39
CA ARG A 293 -1.49 9.84 -16.33
C ARG A 293 -1.06 8.62 -17.14
N LYS A 294 -1.97 7.66 -17.27
CA LYS A 294 -1.80 6.62 -18.28
C LYS A 294 -1.92 7.29 -19.65
N THR A 295 -0.92 7.14 -20.50
CA THR A 295 -1.10 7.42 -21.92
C THR A 295 -2.07 6.39 -22.45
N GLU A 296 -3.17 6.82 -23.10
CA GLU A 296 -4.07 5.88 -23.76
C GLU A 296 -3.25 4.96 -24.67
N ALA A 297 -3.40 3.65 -24.46
CA ALA A 297 -2.93 2.70 -25.45
C ALA A 297 -3.72 3.01 -26.73
N LYS A 298 -3.00 3.38 -27.79
CA LYS A 298 -3.57 3.44 -29.13
C LYS A 298 -4.11 2.08 -29.54
#